data_AF-A0A9W8U645-F1
#
_entry.id   AF-A0A9W8U645-F1
#
_cell.length_a   1.000
_cell.length_b   1.000
_cell.length_c   1.000
_cell.angle_alpha   90.00
_cell.angle_beta   90.00
_cell.angle_gamma   90.00
#
_symmetry.space_group_name_H-M   'P 1'
#
loop_
_entity.id
_entity.type
_entity.pdbx_description
1 polymer ?
#
loop_
_entity_poly.entity_id
_entity_poly.type
_entity_poly.pdbx_seq_one_letter_code
_entity_poly.pdbx_strand_id
1 'polypeptide(L)'
;MAFNPDFVHCTICGLVLRGDVVAFSGPHWPELCDAPPSLMVADEQVTRYDAFANTHRGNLTFPPDRTEIHPQWDYDVNEDSEDPSEWVGKMHIGIHKSCEQLLNRVMSASPNANVRSIGEFWLTLERRCARSKMEDAGSIGMHFTPSIPNSQSEQPLSCGLERYYVPLPSLYLYGNEWNGWWNEDPINIPDLTTALLANLELAPKPPSQLSKDTKTFRNRIYELPQSLKDHICSFFQYGQTSIECNNLMPESMWKQVFFQIPFLWDVDAQMVYKKTGNEKTELERWNWEKISRQVMSPAQISPQESEEDNNLGWSHDKVGLRVPGGLTNRRRIWQILEEMYPNDVQH
;
A
#
# COMPACT_ATOMS: atom_id res chain seq x y z
N MET A 1 2.34 20.38 23.69
CA MET A 1 2.63 19.56 22.51
C MET A 1 3.60 20.34 21.65
N ALA A 2 4.73 19.75 21.29
CA ALA A 2 5.75 20.43 20.49
C ALA A 2 5.76 19.82 19.08
N PHE A 3 5.55 20.66 18.08
CA PHE A 3 5.82 20.33 16.68
C PHE A 3 7.32 20.05 16.56
N ASN A 4 7.71 18.90 16.01
CA ASN A 4 9.12 18.64 15.74
C ASN A 4 9.39 18.93 14.27
N PRO A 5 10.08 20.03 13.94
CA PRO A 5 10.42 20.34 12.55
C PRO A 5 11.38 19.32 11.94
N ASP A 6 12.04 18.48 12.74
CA ASP A 6 13.13 17.59 12.31
C ASP A 6 12.67 16.15 12.01
N PHE A 7 11.42 15.92 11.64
CA PHE A 7 10.96 14.57 11.28
C PHE A 7 11.40 14.18 9.86
N VAL A 8 12.04 13.02 9.74
CA VAL A 8 12.17 12.36 8.45
C VAL A 8 10.96 11.47 8.22
N HIS A 9 10.25 11.68 7.12
CA HIS A 9 9.11 10.87 6.73
C HIS A 9 9.49 9.78 5.73
N CYS A 10 8.84 8.62 5.85
CA CYS A 10 8.89 7.59 4.82
C CYS A 10 8.14 8.08 3.59
N THR A 11 8.81 8.10 2.44
CA THR A 11 8.19 8.62 1.21
C THR A 11 7.09 7.73 0.62
N ILE A 12 6.95 6.49 1.11
CA ILE A 12 5.81 5.61 0.75
C ILE A 12 4.61 5.85 1.69
N CYS A 13 4.79 5.69 3.00
CA CYS A 13 3.67 5.58 3.93
C CYS A 13 3.39 6.85 4.75
N GLY A 14 4.23 7.89 4.59
CA GLY A 14 4.13 9.19 5.28
C GLY A 14 4.54 9.18 6.76
N LEU A 15 4.71 8.00 7.37
CA LEU A 15 5.06 7.90 8.79
C LEU A 15 6.54 8.21 9.04
N VAL A 16 6.84 8.70 10.24
CA VAL A 16 8.20 9.02 10.68
C VAL A 16 9.10 7.79 10.57
N LEU A 17 10.28 7.97 9.97
CA LEU A 17 11.35 7.00 9.92
C LEU A 17 12.01 6.85 11.29
N ARG A 18 12.22 5.61 11.74
CA ARG A 18 12.84 5.31 13.03
C ARG A 18 13.75 4.10 12.91
N GLY A 19 14.92 4.17 13.54
CA GLY A 19 15.87 3.06 13.59
C GLY A 19 16.34 2.65 12.20
N ASP A 20 16.24 1.35 11.92
CA ASP A 20 16.68 0.73 10.67
C ASP A 20 15.76 1.08 9.48
N VAL A 21 16.35 1.69 8.44
CA VAL A 21 15.63 2.14 7.24
C VAL A 21 16.43 1.84 5.98
N VAL A 22 15.85 2.19 4.83
CA VAL A 22 16.52 2.15 3.53
C VAL A 22 16.53 3.55 2.94
N ALA A 23 17.64 3.92 2.34
CA ALA A 23 17.75 5.15 1.56
C ALA A 23 18.01 4.82 0.11
N PHE A 24 17.37 5.54 -0.80
CA PHE A 24 17.68 5.55 -2.22
C PHE A 24 18.37 6.86 -2.56
N SER A 25 19.31 6.82 -3.49
CA SER A 25 19.93 8.00 -4.08
C SER A 25 19.85 7.92 -5.59
N GLY A 26 19.54 9.02 -6.23
CA GLY A 26 19.42 9.10 -7.66
C GLY A 26 19.35 10.55 -8.14
N PRO A 27 19.16 10.73 -9.47
CA PRO A 27 19.06 12.05 -10.06
C PRO A 27 17.78 12.78 -9.61
N HIS A 28 17.86 14.10 -9.51
CA HIS A 28 16.80 15.00 -9.07
C HIS A 28 16.73 16.21 -10.00
N TRP A 29 15.52 16.64 -10.32
CA TRP A 29 15.29 17.78 -11.21
C TRP A 29 14.28 18.75 -10.60
N PRO A 30 14.74 19.64 -9.70
CA PRO A 30 13.86 20.53 -8.94
C PRO A 30 13.09 21.51 -9.83
N GLU A 31 13.66 21.90 -10.98
CA GLU A 31 13.04 22.87 -11.89
C GLU A 31 12.27 22.24 -13.05
N LEU A 32 12.54 20.97 -13.35
CA LEU A 32 11.78 20.21 -14.36
C LEU A 32 10.57 19.54 -13.72
N CYS A 33 9.83 20.22 -12.84
CA CYS A 33 8.52 19.73 -12.38
C CYS A 33 7.52 19.54 -13.53
N ASP A 34 7.80 20.13 -14.70
CA ASP A 34 7.13 19.91 -15.99
C ASP A 34 7.91 18.97 -16.92
N ALA A 35 8.76 18.08 -16.36
CA ALA A 35 9.60 17.17 -17.15
C ALA A 35 8.78 16.46 -18.23
N PRO A 36 9.32 16.31 -19.45
CA PRO A 36 8.58 15.70 -20.54
C PRO A 36 8.11 14.30 -20.12
N PRO A 37 6.90 13.88 -20.53
CA PRO A 37 6.34 12.56 -20.19
C PRO A 37 7.23 11.35 -20.53
N SER A 38 8.30 11.58 -21.30
CA SER A 38 9.33 10.62 -21.68
C SER A 38 10.53 10.54 -20.74
N LEU A 39 10.55 11.26 -19.61
CA LEU A 39 11.64 11.15 -18.65
C LEU A 39 11.65 9.73 -18.06
N MET A 40 12.74 9.01 -18.30
CA MET A 40 12.97 7.66 -17.81
C MET A 40 14.25 7.66 -16.97
N VAL A 41 14.20 6.98 -15.83
CA VAL A 41 15.38 6.74 -14.99
C VAL A 41 15.73 5.26 -15.12
N ALA A 42 16.96 4.97 -15.50
CA ALA A 42 17.46 3.60 -15.53
C ALA A 42 17.79 3.11 -14.11
N ASP A 43 17.63 1.81 -13.85
CA ASP A 43 17.85 1.22 -12.53
C ASP A 43 19.29 1.48 -12.03
N GLU A 44 20.27 1.50 -12.93
CA GLU A 44 21.69 1.73 -12.61
C GLU A 44 21.97 3.17 -12.13
N GLN A 45 21.05 4.11 -12.40
CA GLN A 45 21.15 5.48 -11.92
C GLN A 45 20.67 5.63 -10.47
N VAL A 46 20.07 4.59 -9.89
CA VAL A 46 19.54 4.60 -8.53
C VAL A 46 20.34 3.66 -7.65
N THR A 47 20.89 4.18 -6.57
CA THR A 47 21.65 3.40 -5.58
C THR A 47 20.85 3.22 -4.30
N ARG A 48 20.75 1.98 -3.83
CA ARG A 48 20.14 1.61 -2.53
C ARG A 48 21.21 1.54 -1.45
N TYR A 49 20.90 2.10 -0.28
CA TYR A 49 21.72 2.03 0.93
C TYR A 49 20.89 1.52 2.11
N ASP A 50 21.46 0.64 2.92
CA ASP A 50 20.96 0.45 4.28
C ASP A 50 21.33 1.68 5.10
N ALA A 51 20.41 2.19 5.92
CA ALA A 51 20.62 3.42 6.67
C ALA A 51 19.94 3.37 8.04
N PHE A 52 20.31 4.33 8.90
CA PHE A 52 19.67 4.54 10.20
C PHE A 52 19.03 5.92 10.24
N ALA A 53 17.78 6.01 10.68
CA ALA A 53 17.09 7.27 10.85
C ALA A 53 17.35 7.88 12.23
N ASN A 54 17.85 9.11 12.25
CA ASN A 54 18.03 9.90 13.45
C ASN A 54 16.88 10.91 13.59
N THR A 55 15.84 10.51 14.32
CA THR A 55 14.63 11.31 14.55
C THR A 55 14.86 12.62 15.29
N HIS A 56 16.00 12.79 15.96
CA HIS A 56 16.33 14.02 16.68
C HIS A 56 17.04 15.05 15.81
N ARG A 57 17.53 14.66 14.64
CA ARG A 57 18.31 15.53 13.73
C ARG A 57 17.73 15.64 12.33
N GLY A 58 16.62 14.96 12.05
CA GLY A 58 16.03 14.99 10.71
C GLY A 58 16.95 14.43 9.63
N ASN A 59 17.81 13.46 9.96
CA ASN A 59 18.78 12.92 9.01
C ASN A 59 18.87 11.39 9.02
N LEU A 60 19.49 10.86 7.97
CA LEU A 60 19.83 9.45 7.81
C LEU A 60 21.34 9.28 7.94
N THR A 61 21.78 8.16 8.50
CA THR A 61 23.19 7.81 8.64
C THR A 61 23.50 6.56 7.82
N PHE A 62 24.48 6.66 6.92
CA PHE A 62 24.93 5.55 6.07
C PHE A 62 26.12 4.81 6.73
N PRO A 63 26.02 3.49 6.97
CA PRO A 63 27.15 2.68 7.40
C PRO A 63 28.07 2.32 6.22
N PRO A 64 29.35 1.99 6.47
CA PRO A 64 30.04 1.99 7.77
C PRO A 64 30.60 3.35 8.22
N ASP A 65 30.79 4.27 7.28
CA ASP A 65 31.48 5.56 7.42
C ASP A 65 30.70 6.62 8.21
N ARG A 66 29.43 6.31 8.55
CA ARG A 66 28.52 7.17 9.32
C ARG A 66 28.29 8.53 8.66
N THR A 67 28.29 8.55 7.34
CA THR A 67 27.95 9.74 6.56
C THR A 67 26.52 10.13 6.89
N GLU A 68 26.33 11.35 7.39
CA GLU A 68 25.02 11.93 7.69
C GLU A 68 24.49 12.63 6.43
N ILE A 69 23.27 12.28 6.02
CA ILE A 69 22.58 12.87 4.88
C ILE A 69 21.18 13.29 5.28
N HIS A 70 20.74 14.43 4.77
CA HIS A 70 19.39 14.90 4.95
C HIS A 70 18.55 14.43 3.75
N PRO A 71 17.60 13.51 3.95
CA PRO A 71 16.74 13.07 2.87
C PRO A 71 15.87 14.23 2.39
N GLN A 72 15.47 14.17 1.12
CA GLN A 72 14.67 15.19 0.42
C GLN A 72 15.38 16.54 0.24
N TRP A 73 16.70 16.61 0.50
CA TRP A 73 17.53 17.77 0.18
C TRP A 73 18.17 17.63 -1.20
N ASP A 74 18.43 18.78 -1.82
CA ASP A 74 19.08 18.87 -3.11
C ASP A 74 20.59 18.90 -2.88
N TYR A 75 21.30 17.95 -3.48
CA TYR A 75 22.76 17.86 -3.46
C TYR A 75 23.30 18.03 -4.87
N ASP A 76 24.49 18.60 -4.99
CA ASP A 76 25.28 18.64 -6.24
C ASP A 76 24.52 19.21 -7.46
N VAL A 77 23.68 20.24 -7.25
CA VAL A 77 22.98 20.93 -8.35
C VAL A 77 24.00 21.72 -9.17
N ASN A 78 24.04 21.50 -10.48
CA ASN A 78 24.85 22.29 -11.40
C ASN A 78 24.18 23.65 -11.68
N GLU A 79 24.11 24.49 -10.64
CA GLU A 79 23.44 25.81 -10.67
C GLU A 79 24.09 26.79 -11.65
N ASP A 80 25.33 26.51 -12.09
CA ASP A 80 26.10 27.36 -13.00
C ASP A 80 25.79 27.10 -14.49
N SER A 81 25.02 26.06 -14.84
CA SER A 81 24.66 25.82 -16.25
C SER A 81 23.60 26.83 -16.74
N GLU A 82 23.68 27.25 -18.00
CA GLU A 82 22.63 28.08 -18.63
C GLU A 82 21.47 27.24 -19.20
N ASP A 83 21.61 25.91 -19.28
CA ASP A 83 20.57 24.99 -19.74
C ASP A 83 19.91 24.27 -18.55
N PRO A 84 18.63 24.55 -18.25
CA PRO A 84 17.89 23.91 -17.15
C PRO A 84 17.81 22.38 -17.26
N SER A 85 17.98 21.80 -18.45
CA SER A 85 18.03 20.35 -18.62
C SER A 85 19.33 19.71 -18.09
N GLU A 86 20.37 20.53 -17.89
CA GLU A 86 21.64 20.15 -17.29
C GLU A 86 21.70 20.41 -15.78
N TRP A 87 20.64 20.98 -15.18
CA TRP A 87 20.50 21.22 -13.73
C TRP A 87 20.07 19.93 -13.03
N VAL A 88 20.89 18.89 -13.20
CA VAL A 88 20.66 17.58 -12.60
C VAL A 88 21.29 17.60 -11.21
N GLY A 89 20.44 17.69 -10.19
CA GLY A 89 20.84 17.47 -8.81
C GLY A 89 20.85 15.98 -8.46
N LYS A 90 21.25 15.71 -7.22
CA LYS A 90 21.14 14.41 -6.57
C LYS A 90 20.26 14.56 -5.35
N MET A 91 19.30 13.66 -5.17
CA MET A 91 18.48 13.62 -3.96
C MET A 91 18.68 12.28 -3.25
N HIS A 92 18.32 12.25 -1.97
CA HIS A 92 18.21 11.03 -1.19
C HIS A 92 16.79 10.88 -0.65
N ILE A 93 16.22 9.68 -0.70
CA ILE A 93 14.86 9.40 -0.22
C ILE A 93 14.91 8.26 0.79
N GLY A 94 14.31 8.45 1.96
CA GLY A 94 14.21 7.43 3.00
C GLY A 94 12.86 6.70 3.00
N ILE A 95 12.90 5.39 3.18
CA ILE A 95 11.70 4.55 3.40
C ILE A 95 11.92 3.54 4.52
N HIS A 96 10.84 3.07 5.16
CA HIS A 96 10.94 1.96 6.11
C HIS A 96 11.36 0.66 5.39
N LYS A 97 12.15 -0.19 6.06
CA LYS A 97 12.48 -1.54 5.55
C LYS A 97 11.24 -2.38 5.24
N SER A 98 10.19 -2.23 6.03
CA SER A 98 8.91 -2.91 5.78
C SER A 98 8.23 -2.42 4.50
N CYS A 99 8.31 -1.12 4.20
CA CYS A 99 7.80 -0.55 2.95
C CYS A 99 8.59 -1.06 1.73
N GLU A 100 9.93 -1.17 1.83
CA GLU A 100 10.75 -1.80 0.78
C GLU A 100 10.35 -3.27 0.53
N GLN A 101 10.16 -4.04 1.60
CA GLN A 101 9.75 -5.44 1.46
C GLN A 101 8.39 -5.58 0.78
N LEU A 102 7.44 -4.68 1.08
CA LEU A 102 6.15 -4.63 0.40
C LEU A 102 6.30 -4.19 -1.07
N LEU A 103 7.14 -3.20 -1.37
CA LEU A 103 7.45 -2.76 -2.74
C LEU A 103 7.92 -3.94 -3.59
N ASN A 104 8.92 -4.68 -3.12
CA ASN A 104 9.47 -5.84 -3.82
C ASN A 104 8.41 -6.92 -4.07
N ARG A 105 7.49 -7.13 -3.12
CA ARG A 105 6.36 -8.05 -3.27
C ARG A 105 5.34 -7.54 -4.28
N VAL A 106 4.98 -6.26 -4.24
CA VAL A 106 4.03 -5.66 -5.19
C VAL A 106 4.58 -5.74 -6.61
N MET A 107 5.84 -5.35 -6.84
CA MET A 107 6.51 -5.42 -8.14
C MET A 107 6.53 -6.84 -8.73
N SER A 108 6.76 -7.85 -7.87
CA SER A 108 6.88 -9.25 -8.29
C SER A 108 5.55 -10.01 -8.40
N ALA A 109 4.57 -9.71 -7.54
CA ALA A 109 3.38 -10.53 -7.37
C ALA A 109 2.07 -9.81 -7.70
N SER A 110 2.01 -8.47 -7.66
CA SER A 110 0.78 -7.77 -8.03
C SER A 110 0.69 -7.64 -9.56
N PRO A 111 -0.41 -8.09 -10.18
CA PRO A 111 -0.67 -7.77 -11.57
C PRO A 111 -1.02 -6.29 -11.79
N ASN A 112 -1.47 -5.57 -10.75
CA ASN A 112 -1.93 -4.19 -10.85
C ASN A 112 -0.80 -3.17 -10.66
N ALA A 113 0.40 -3.61 -10.29
CA ALA A 113 1.54 -2.70 -10.12
C ALA A 113 1.91 -2.05 -11.47
N ASN A 114 1.87 -0.72 -11.52
CA ASN A 114 2.36 0.04 -12.67
C ASN A 114 3.86 0.29 -12.59
N VAL A 115 4.40 0.41 -11.37
CA VAL A 115 5.84 0.53 -11.13
C VAL A 115 6.44 -0.88 -11.08
N ARG A 116 7.39 -1.16 -11.98
CA ARG A 116 8.02 -2.48 -12.18
C ARG A 116 9.54 -2.45 -12.05
N SER A 117 10.16 -1.28 -12.05
CA SER A 117 11.61 -1.12 -11.86
C SER A 117 11.96 -0.14 -10.73
N ILE A 118 13.22 -0.16 -10.29
CA ILE A 118 13.72 0.76 -9.25
C ILE A 118 13.79 2.19 -9.79
N GLY A 119 14.12 2.37 -11.07
CA GLY A 119 14.14 3.65 -11.75
C GLY A 119 12.74 4.28 -11.84
N GLU A 120 11.72 3.50 -12.20
CA GLU A 120 10.32 3.96 -12.18
C GLU A 120 9.88 4.34 -10.76
N PHE A 121 10.23 3.52 -9.77
CA PHE A 121 9.94 3.78 -8.37
C PHE A 121 10.60 5.06 -7.87
N TRP A 122 11.89 5.24 -8.19
CA TRP A 122 12.65 6.44 -7.87
C TRP A 122 11.99 7.68 -8.47
N LEU A 123 11.66 7.64 -9.77
CA LEU A 123 11.02 8.75 -10.46
C LEU A 123 9.68 9.12 -9.80
N THR A 124 8.84 8.14 -9.46
CA THR A 124 7.59 8.40 -8.73
C THR A 124 7.86 9.08 -7.39
N LEU A 125 8.77 8.55 -6.56
CA LEU A 125 9.02 9.12 -5.24
C LEU A 125 9.67 10.51 -5.31
N GLU A 126 10.59 10.71 -6.25
CA GLU A 126 11.27 11.98 -6.47
C GLU A 126 10.27 13.08 -6.84
N ARG A 127 9.34 12.79 -7.76
CA ARG A 127 8.31 13.75 -8.18
C ARG A 127 7.37 14.13 -7.05
N ARG A 128 6.97 13.16 -6.23
CA ARG A 128 6.18 13.40 -5.01
C ARG A 128 6.91 14.33 -4.04
N CYS A 129 8.22 14.17 -3.89
CA CYS A 129 9.01 15.05 -3.06
C CYS A 129 9.20 16.45 -3.66
N ALA A 130 9.54 16.54 -4.95
CA ALA A 130 9.69 17.82 -5.64
C ALA A 130 8.39 18.65 -5.56
N ARG A 131 7.23 18.00 -5.75
CA ARG A 131 5.92 18.65 -5.65
C ARG A 131 5.64 19.20 -4.26
N SER A 132 5.83 18.41 -3.21
CA SER A 132 5.59 18.88 -1.82
C SER A 132 6.48 20.06 -1.45
N LYS A 133 7.74 20.06 -1.90
CA LYS A 133 8.68 21.17 -1.68
C LYS A 133 8.15 22.50 -2.24
N MET A 134 7.44 22.48 -3.37
CA MET A 134 6.81 23.67 -3.93
C MET A 134 5.56 24.11 -3.16
N GLU A 135 4.74 23.15 -2.72
CA GLU A 135 3.50 23.42 -1.98
C GLU A 135 3.78 24.00 -0.57
N ASP A 136 4.84 23.54 0.09
CA ASP A 136 5.18 23.88 1.48
C ASP A 136 6.17 25.06 1.64
N ALA A 137 6.54 25.75 0.55
CA ALA A 137 7.58 26.80 0.52
C ALA A 137 7.35 28.00 1.47
N GLY A 138 6.20 28.09 2.13
CA GLY A 138 5.81 29.19 3.00
C GLY A 138 5.78 28.94 4.51
N SER A 139 5.76 27.69 5.03
CA SER A 139 5.32 27.51 6.43
C SER A 139 5.82 26.27 7.21
N ILE A 140 6.51 25.32 6.60
CA ILE A 140 7.03 24.13 7.31
C ILE A 140 8.48 23.95 6.83
N GLY A 141 9.39 23.57 7.75
CA GLY A 141 10.81 23.40 7.44
C GLY A 141 11.08 22.37 6.33
N MET A 142 12.35 22.05 6.08
CA MET A 142 12.85 21.17 5.00
C MET A 142 12.43 19.68 5.12
N HIS A 143 11.34 19.40 5.81
CA HIS A 143 10.83 18.10 6.18
C HIS A 143 9.31 18.09 5.95
N PHE A 144 8.88 17.50 4.83
CA PHE A 144 7.48 17.47 4.42
C PHE A 144 6.97 16.04 4.22
N THR A 145 5.65 15.88 4.29
CA THR A 145 5.01 14.61 3.91
C THR A 145 4.87 14.62 2.38
N PRO A 146 5.39 13.61 1.66
CA PRO A 146 5.32 13.59 0.20
C PRO A 146 3.88 13.62 -0.31
N SER A 147 3.67 14.29 -1.44
CA SER A 147 2.38 14.48 -2.08
C SER A 147 1.93 13.14 -2.69
N ILE A 148 0.82 12.57 -2.22
CA ILE A 148 0.27 11.32 -2.76
C ILE A 148 -1.03 11.64 -3.51
N PRO A 149 -1.25 11.14 -4.73
CA PRO A 149 -2.51 11.39 -5.44
C PRO A 149 -3.74 10.86 -4.68
N ASN A 150 -4.69 11.75 -4.43
CA ASN A 150 -6.04 11.48 -3.94
C ASN A 150 -7.04 11.23 -5.07
N SER A 151 -6.70 11.52 -6.32
CA SER A 151 -7.63 11.37 -7.44
C SER A 151 -7.78 9.92 -7.84
N GLN A 152 -9.01 9.47 -8.06
CA GLN A 152 -9.24 8.28 -8.88
C GLN A 152 -8.97 8.64 -10.35
N SER A 153 -8.65 7.66 -11.19
CA SER A 153 -8.52 7.85 -12.64
C SER A 153 -9.70 8.70 -13.15
N GLU A 154 -9.42 9.73 -13.95
CA GLU A 154 -10.38 10.70 -14.54
C GLU A 154 -10.85 11.88 -13.66
N GLN A 155 -10.43 11.98 -12.39
CA GLN A 155 -10.67 13.18 -11.56
C GLN A 155 -9.53 14.20 -11.69
N PRO A 156 -9.79 15.52 -11.47
CA PRO A 156 -8.73 16.53 -11.38
C PRO A 156 -7.70 16.09 -10.34
N LEU A 157 -6.41 16.26 -10.65
CA LEU A 157 -5.33 15.87 -9.74
C LEU A 157 -5.47 16.64 -8.42
N SER A 158 -5.64 15.91 -7.34
CA SER A 158 -5.58 16.37 -5.97
C SER A 158 -4.53 15.51 -5.27
N CYS A 159 -3.64 16.14 -4.51
CA CYS A 159 -2.67 15.45 -3.68
C CYS A 159 -3.07 15.57 -2.21
N GLY A 160 -2.76 14.55 -1.42
CA GLY A 160 -2.97 14.53 0.01
C GLY A 160 -2.97 13.11 0.57
N LEU A 161 -3.47 12.96 1.78
CA LEU A 161 -3.48 11.68 2.50
C LEU A 161 -4.90 11.14 2.68
N GLU A 162 -5.87 11.73 2.00
CA GLU A 162 -7.29 11.48 2.22
C GLU A 162 -7.65 10.05 1.86
N ARG A 163 -7.11 9.51 0.76
CA ARG A 163 -7.36 8.12 0.33
C ARG A 163 -6.67 7.08 1.20
N TYR A 164 -5.50 7.41 1.77
CA TYR A 164 -4.67 6.51 2.56
C TYR A 164 -4.66 6.88 4.04
N TYR A 165 -5.81 7.38 4.52
CA TYR A 165 -5.96 8.13 5.76
C TYR A 165 -5.28 7.48 6.97
N VAL A 166 -4.35 8.24 7.54
CA VAL A 166 -3.83 8.11 8.90
C VAL A 166 -4.15 9.40 9.64
N PRO A 167 -4.40 9.38 10.96
CA PRO A 167 -4.69 10.61 11.68
C PRO A 167 -3.55 11.61 11.51
N LEU A 168 -3.90 12.83 11.08
CA LEU A 168 -2.94 13.93 10.85
C LEU A 168 -1.97 14.15 12.03
N PRO A 169 -2.41 14.08 13.30
CA PRO A 169 -1.51 14.17 14.45
C PRO A 169 -0.36 13.14 14.42
N SER A 170 -0.60 11.95 13.87
CA SER A 170 0.39 10.86 13.80
C SER A 170 1.56 11.17 12.85
N LEU A 171 1.40 12.16 11.98
CA LEU A 171 2.46 12.62 11.07
C LEU A 171 3.37 13.64 11.75
N TYR A 172 2.79 14.58 12.50
CA TYR A 172 3.52 15.77 12.96
C TYR A 172 3.74 15.84 14.48
N LEU A 173 3.13 14.96 15.27
CA LEU A 173 3.27 14.94 16.73
C LEU A 173 4.09 13.75 17.22
N TYR A 174 4.91 14.00 18.24
CA TYR A 174 5.65 12.97 18.97
C TYR A 174 4.80 12.42 20.12
N GLY A 175 4.87 11.10 20.37
CA GLY A 175 4.20 10.44 21.48
C GLY A 175 3.69 9.06 21.09
N ASN A 176 3.45 8.19 22.07
CA ASN A 176 2.76 6.91 21.86
C ASN A 176 1.24 7.03 21.96
N GLU A 177 0.74 8.19 22.38
CA GLU A 177 -0.67 8.56 22.43
C GLU A 177 -1.36 8.58 21.05
N TRP A 178 -0.56 8.62 19.97
CA TRP A 178 -1.00 8.52 18.58
C TRP A 178 -0.61 7.19 17.92
N ASN A 179 -0.37 6.15 18.73
CA ASN A 179 -0.18 4.80 18.20
C ASN A 179 -1.54 4.20 17.80
N GLY A 180 -1.58 3.53 16.66
CA GLY A 180 -2.75 2.83 16.15
C GLY A 180 -2.35 1.71 15.18
N TRP A 181 -3.29 1.23 14.39
CA TRP A 181 -2.98 0.19 13.41
C TRP A 181 -1.94 0.64 12.38
N TRP A 182 -1.84 1.95 12.08
CA TRP A 182 -0.93 2.50 11.06
C TRP A 182 0.55 2.35 11.38
N ASN A 183 0.94 2.19 12.65
CA ASN A 183 2.33 1.95 13.05
C ASN A 183 2.60 0.50 13.50
N GLU A 184 1.64 -0.40 13.35
CA GLU A 184 1.87 -1.85 13.53
C GLU A 184 2.71 -2.42 12.37
N ASP A 185 3.50 -3.46 12.64
CA ASP A 185 4.37 -4.10 11.64
C ASP A 185 3.53 -4.73 10.50
N PRO A 186 3.63 -4.24 9.26
CA PRO A 186 2.87 -4.79 8.14
C PRO A 186 3.51 -6.05 7.56
N ILE A 187 4.71 -6.46 8.00
CA ILE A 187 5.38 -7.68 7.55
C ILE A 187 5.08 -8.83 8.49
N ASN A 188 5.40 -8.69 9.78
CA ASN A 188 5.18 -9.74 10.76
C ASN A 188 3.89 -9.44 11.54
N ILE A 189 2.79 -10.07 11.13
CA ILE A 189 1.47 -9.86 11.75
C ILE A 189 1.13 -11.05 12.65
N PRO A 190 1.21 -10.91 13.99
CA PRO A 190 0.84 -11.99 14.90
C PRO A 190 -0.62 -12.39 14.71
N ASP A 191 -0.90 -13.69 14.84
CA ASP A 191 -2.24 -14.27 14.80
C ASP A 191 -3.08 -13.97 13.54
N LEU A 192 -2.45 -13.53 12.44
CA LEU A 192 -3.13 -13.16 11.19
C LEU A 192 -4.09 -14.26 10.71
N THR A 193 -3.60 -15.50 10.58
CA THR A 193 -4.41 -16.62 10.09
C THR A 193 -5.55 -16.92 11.05
N THR A 194 -5.28 -16.94 12.35
CA THR A 194 -6.30 -17.17 13.39
C THR A 194 -7.42 -16.12 13.30
N ALA A 195 -7.05 -14.85 13.19
CA ALA A 195 -8.00 -13.74 13.09
C ALA A 195 -8.83 -13.82 11.80
N LEU A 196 -8.20 -14.04 10.64
CA LEU A 196 -8.93 -14.22 9.37
C LEU A 196 -9.92 -15.38 9.45
N LEU A 197 -9.49 -16.52 9.98
CA LEU A 197 -10.35 -17.69 10.17
C LEU A 197 -11.49 -17.39 11.15
N ALA A 198 -11.34 -16.53 12.15
CA ALA A 198 -12.41 -16.17 13.08
C ALA A 198 -13.57 -15.43 12.40
N ASN A 199 -13.33 -14.80 11.25
CA ASN A 199 -14.35 -14.14 10.43
C ASN A 199 -15.07 -15.10 9.46
N LEU A 200 -14.63 -16.35 9.32
CA LEU A 200 -15.31 -17.33 8.48
C LEU A 200 -16.66 -17.73 9.07
N GLU A 201 -17.71 -17.50 8.27
CA GLU A 201 -19.07 -17.91 8.56
C GLU A 201 -19.47 -19.12 7.73
N LEU A 202 -20.54 -19.79 8.14
CA LEU A 202 -21.15 -20.82 7.32
C LEU A 202 -21.72 -20.20 6.03
N ALA A 203 -21.49 -20.85 4.90
CA ALA A 203 -22.11 -20.48 3.63
C ALA A 203 -23.63 -20.44 3.82
N PRO A 204 -24.31 -19.40 3.31
CA PRO A 204 -25.76 -19.37 3.36
C PRO A 204 -26.28 -20.64 2.71
N LYS A 205 -27.25 -21.30 3.37
CA LYS A 205 -27.94 -22.43 2.73
C LYS A 205 -28.45 -21.90 1.39
N PRO A 206 -28.16 -22.59 0.27
CA PRO A 206 -28.67 -22.15 -1.02
C PRO A 206 -30.17 -21.91 -0.83
N PRO A 207 -30.70 -20.72 -1.17
CA PRO A 207 -32.11 -20.45 -0.98
C PRO A 207 -32.87 -21.63 -1.56
N SER A 208 -33.89 -22.10 -0.84
CA SER A 208 -34.70 -23.26 -1.21
C SER A 208 -35.26 -23.15 -2.64
N GLN A 209 -35.20 -21.96 -3.22
CA GLN A 209 -35.51 -21.63 -4.60
C GLN A 209 -34.38 -20.85 -5.31
N LEU A 210 -33.12 -21.32 -5.30
CA LEU A 210 -32.20 -20.93 -6.38
C LEU A 210 -32.89 -21.26 -7.71
N SER A 211 -32.99 -20.29 -8.61
CA SER A 211 -33.61 -20.51 -9.92
C SER A 211 -32.94 -21.69 -10.62
N LYS A 212 -33.70 -22.41 -11.46
CA LYS A 212 -33.17 -23.53 -12.23
C LYS A 212 -31.95 -23.10 -13.06
N ASP A 213 -31.96 -21.87 -13.55
CA ASP A 213 -30.89 -21.29 -14.35
C ASP A 213 -29.63 -21.06 -13.53
N THR A 214 -29.74 -20.52 -12.30
CA THR A 214 -28.59 -20.32 -11.41
C THR A 214 -27.95 -21.65 -11.00
N LYS A 215 -28.76 -22.68 -10.72
CA LYS A 215 -28.24 -24.03 -10.44
C LYS A 215 -27.51 -24.61 -11.66
N THR A 216 -28.08 -24.44 -12.85
CA THR A 216 -27.50 -24.91 -14.11
C THR A 216 -26.16 -24.20 -14.39
N PHE A 217 -26.11 -22.88 -14.17
CA PHE A 217 -24.90 -22.09 -14.32
C PHE A 217 -23.79 -22.54 -13.37
N ARG A 218 -24.10 -22.69 -12.07
CA ARG A 218 -23.12 -23.14 -11.06
C ARG A 218 -22.57 -24.53 -11.39
N ASN A 219 -23.42 -25.46 -11.84
CA ASN A 219 -22.99 -26.79 -12.27
C ASN A 219 -22.04 -26.73 -13.48
N ARG A 220 -22.32 -25.86 -14.45
CA ARG A 220 -21.42 -25.66 -15.60
C ARG A 220 -20.07 -25.09 -15.19
N ILE A 221 -20.03 -24.15 -14.25
CA ILE A 221 -18.76 -23.64 -13.69
C ILE A 221 -17.96 -24.77 -13.03
N TYR A 222 -18.64 -25.64 -12.28
CA TYR A 222 -18.03 -26.80 -11.65
C TYR A 222 -17.41 -27.78 -12.64
N GLU A 223 -18.01 -27.95 -13.80
CA GLU A 223 -17.56 -28.87 -14.86
C GLU A 223 -16.42 -28.30 -15.71
N LEU A 224 -16.08 -27.01 -15.55
CA LEU A 224 -14.97 -26.42 -16.29
C LEU A 224 -13.63 -27.14 -15.99
N PRO A 225 -12.76 -27.29 -17.01
CA PRO A 225 -11.37 -27.67 -16.82
C PRO A 225 -10.66 -26.77 -15.79
N GLN A 226 -9.70 -27.34 -15.05
CA GLN A 226 -8.98 -26.60 -14.00
C GLN A 226 -8.29 -25.35 -14.55
N SER A 227 -7.71 -25.40 -15.75
CA SER A 227 -7.09 -24.23 -16.38
C SER A 227 -8.05 -23.07 -16.60
N LEU A 228 -9.31 -23.34 -16.95
CA LEU A 228 -10.33 -22.29 -17.09
C LEU A 228 -10.78 -21.77 -15.72
N LYS A 229 -10.85 -22.62 -14.70
CA LYS A 229 -11.13 -22.19 -13.33
C LYS A 229 -10.03 -21.29 -12.78
N ASP A 230 -8.76 -21.68 -12.98
CA ASP A 230 -7.61 -20.89 -12.59
C ASP A 230 -7.60 -19.53 -13.29
N HIS A 231 -7.94 -19.51 -14.58
CA HIS A 231 -8.09 -18.27 -15.34
C HIS A 231 -9.23 -17.40 -14.80
N ILE A 232 -10.39 -17.98 -14.46
CA ILE A 232 -11.50 -17.26 -13.82
C ILE A 232 -11.06 -16.65 -12.48
N CYS A 233 -10.41 -17.46 -11.62
CA CYS A 233 -9.91 -17.01 -10.33
C CYS A 233 -8.89 -15.88 -10.47
N SER A 234 -8.06 -15.90 -11.52
CA SER A 234 -7.07 -14.86 -11.77
C SER A 234 -7.71 -13.48 -11.95
N PHE A 235 -8.90 -13.35 -12.57
CA PHE A 235 -9.56 -12.04 -12.75
C PHE A 235 -9.84 -11.31 -11.45
N PHE A 236 -10.00 -12.04 -10.34
CA PHE A 236 -10.20 -11.43 -9.02
C PHE A 236 -8.92 -10.80 -8.47
N GLN A 237 -7.73 -11.16 -8.97
CA GLN A 237 -6.48 -10.49 -8.60
C GLN A 237 -6.38 -9.07 -9.18
N TYR A 238 -7.17 -8.73 -10.21
CA TYR A 238 -7.01 -7.50 -10.99
C TYR A 238 -7.96 -6.35 -10.60
N GLY A 239 -8.80 -6.48 -9.57
CA GLY A 239 -9.81 -5.45 -9.34
C GLY A 239 -10.53 -5.44 -8.01
N GLN A 240 -11.22 -4.32 -7.79
CA GLN A 240 -12.15 -4.15 -6.69
C GLN A 240 -13.39 -5.01 -6.95
N THR A 241 -13.67 -5.92 -6.02
CA THR A 241 -14.88 -6.73 -6.05
C THR A 241 -15.97 -6.06 -5.24
N SER A 242 -17.22 -6.10 -5.71
CA SER A 242 -18.37 -5.76 -4.86
C SER A 242 -18.32 -6.54 -3.55
N ILE A 243 -18.72 -5.91 -2.44
CA ILE A 243 -18.83 -6.57 -1.15
C ILE A 243 -19.99 -7.57 -1.11
N GLU A 244 -21.00 -7.38 -1.96
CA GLU A 244 -22.18 -8.23 -2.03
C GLU A 244 -21.84 -9.59 -2.65
N CYS A 245 -22.20 -10.66 -1.93
CA CYS A 245 -22.03 -12.03 -2.41
C CYS A 245 -23.11 -12.37 -3.43
N ASN A 246 -22.71 -12.83 -4.62
CA ASN A 246 -23.65 -13.28 -5.65
C ASN A 246 -23.87 -14.80 -5.61
N ASN A 247 -23.02 -15.54 -4.90
CA ASN A 247 -23.10 -17.00 -4.69
C ASN A 247 -23.12 -17.81 -6.01
N LEU A 248 -22.65 -17.22 -7.11
CA LEU A 248 -22.63 -17.83 -8.44
C LEU A 248 -21.44 -18.79 -8.61
N MET A 249 -20.28 -18.39 -8.11
CA MET A 249 -19.05 -19.17 -8.17
C MET A 249 -18.98 -20.15 -6.97
N PRO A 250 -18.51 -21.39 -7.15
CA PRO A 250 -18.30 -22.34 -6.06
C PRO A 250 -17.41 -21.81 -4.94
N GLU A 251 -17.68 -22.22 -3.70
CA GLU A 251 -16.88 -21.82 -2.53
C GLU A 251 -15.45 -22.35 -2.60
N SER A 252 -15.26 -23.53 -3.18
CA SER A 252 -13.94 -24.09 -3.49
C SER A 252 -13.09 -23.19 -4.41
N MET A 253 -13.72 -22.50 -5.37
CA MET A 253 -13.02 -21.52 -6.22
C MET A 253 -12.79 -20.20 -5.46
N TRP A 254 -13.73 -19.75 -4.63
CA TRP A 254 -13.47 -18.59 -3.76
C TRP A 254 -12.37 -18.84 -2.73
N LYS A 255 -12.24 -20.06 -2.20
CA LYS A 255 -11.09 -20.45 -1.37
C LYS A 255 -9.79 -20.35 -2.16
N GLN A 256 -9.78 -20.73 -3.43
CA GLN A 256 -8.63 -20.54 -4.30
C GLN A 256 -8.31 -19.06 -4.49
N VAL A 257 -9.32 -18.21 -4.75
CA VAL A 257 -9.14 -16.75 -4.81
C VAL A 257 -8.55 -16.21 -3.51
N PHE A 258 -9.05 -16.64 -2.35
CA PHE A 258 -8.53 -16.22 -1.04
C PHE A 258 -7.02 -16.47 -0.89
N PHE A 259 -6.54 -17.66 -1.25
CA PHE A 259 -5.11 -17.99 -1.21
C PHE A 259 -4.28 -17.29 -2.30
N GLN A 260 -4.95 -16.78 -3.32
CA GLN A 260 -4.35 -16.03 -4.42
C GLN A 260 -4.29 -14.52 -4.16
N ILE A 261 -4.81 -14.04 -3.02
CA ILE A 261 -4.73 -12.63 -2.62
C ILE A 261 -3.26 -12.27 -2.34
N PRO A 262 -2.64 -11.38 -3.14
CA PRO A 262 -1.19 -11.17 -3.08
C PRO A 262 -0.65 -10.71 -1.73
N PHE A 263 -1.41 -9.89 -0.99
CA PHE A 263 -1.00 -9.36 0.33
C PHE A 263 -1.29 -10.31 1.52
N LEU A 264 -1.77 -11.52 1.26
CA LEU A 264 -1.99 -12.59 2.26
C LEU A 264 -0.97 -13.74 2.14
N TRP A 265 0.26 -13.44 1.70
CA TRP A 265 1.28 -14.45 1.39
C TRP A 265 1.70 -15.35 2.57
N ASP A 266 1.48 -14.91 3.81
CA ASP A 266 1.88 -15.57 5.07
C ASP A 266 0.71 -16.21 5.81
N VAL A 267 -0.43 -16.41 5.13
CA VAL A 267 -1.53 -17.22 5.67
C VAL A 267 -1.10 -18.69 5.77
N ASP A 268 -1.26 -19.28 6.96
CA ASP A 268 -0.95 -20.69 7.22
C ASP A 268 -2.02 -21.60 6.60
N ALA A 269 -1.69 -22.18 5.45
CA ALA A 269 -2.55 -23.11 4.75
C ALA A 269 -2.91 -24.34 5.60
N GLN A 270 -2.00 -24.86 6.42
CA GLN A 270 -2.27 -26.02 7.28
C GLN A 270 -3.32 -25.69 8.34
N MET A 271 -3.22 -24.51 8.94
CA MET A 271 -4.21 -24.03 9.91
C MET A 271 -5.59 -23.87 9.26
N VAL A 272 -5.64 -23.33 8.04
CA VAL A 272 -6.88 -23.23 7.25
C VAL A 272 -7.47 -24.62 7.01
N TYR A 273 -6.69 -25.57 6.49
CA TYR A 273 -7.14 -26.93 6.21
C TYR A 273 -7.63 -27.65 7.48
N LYS A 274 -6.95 -27.47 8.60
CA LYS A 274 -7.36 -28.04 9.89
C LYS A 274 -8.74 -27.53 10.35
N LYS A 275 -9.05 -26.25 10.10
CA LYS A 275 -10.36 -25.66 10.47
C LYS A 275 -11.46 -26.03 9.48
N THR A 276 -11.17 -25.96 8.18
CA THR A 276 -12.20 -26.04 7.15
C THR A 276 -12.39 -27.42 6.56
N GLY A 277 -11.52 -28.36 6.89
CA GLY A 277 -11.47 -29.66 6.25
C GLY A 277 -10.79 -29.61 4.88
N ASN A 278 -10.54 -30.81 4.34
CA ASN A 278 -9.96 -31.03 3.02
C ASN A 278 -10.97 -31.62 2.03
N GLU A 279 -12.08 -32.17 2.54
CA GLU A 279 -13.09 -32.76 1.68
C GLU A 279 -13.96 -31.68 1.05
N LYS A 280 -14.35 -31.89 -0.22
CA LYS A 280 -15.18 -30.94 -0.99
C LYS A 280 -16.45 -30.53 -0.24
N THR A 281 -17.08 -31.49 0.43
CA THR A 281 -18.30 -31.31 1.23
C THR A 281 -18.08 -30.41 2.43
N GLU A 282 -16.89 -30.40 3.03
CA GLU A 282 -16.53 -29.55 4.17
C GLU A 282 -16.17 -28.14 3.70
N LEU A 283 -15.45 -28.03 2.58
CA LEU A 283 -15.05 -26.75 1.97
C LEU A 283 -16.25 -25.89 1.60
N GLU A 284 -17.27 -26.49 0.98
CA GLU A 284 -18.49 -25.79 0.56
C GLU A 284 -19.40 -25.37 1.74
N ARG A 285 -19.06 -25.71 2.99
CA ARG A 285 -19.80 -25.27 4.18
C ARG A 285 -19.42 -23.86 4.61
N TRP A 286 -18.29 -23.33 4.16
CA TRP A 286 -17.75 -22.05 4.58
C TRP A 286 -17.99 -20.99 3.51
N ASN A 287 -18.31 -19.77 3.92
CA ASN A 287 -18.55 -18.64 3.03
C ASN A 287 -17.21 -18.00 2.62
N TRP A 288 -16.52 -18.65 1.69
CA TRP A 288 -15.25 -18.18 1.15
C TRP A 288 -15.43 -16.94 0.28
N GLU A 289 -16.58 -16.80 -0.39
CA GLU A 289 -16.93 -15.60 -1.14
C GLU A 289 -16.88 -14.35 -0.26
N LYS A 290 -17.61 -14.38 0.87
CA LYS A 290 -17.72 -13.25 1.80
C LYS A 290 -16.35 -12.81 2.31
N ILE A 291 -15.56 -13.74 2.86
CA ILE A 291 -14.26 -13.39 3.46
C ILE A 291 -13.28 -12.85 2.42
N SER A 292 -13.27 -13.42 1.20
CA SER A 292 -12.38 -12.96 0.13
C SER A 292 -12.73 -11.54 -0.29
N ARG A 293 -14.03 -11.25 -0.49
CA ARG A 293 -14.52 -9.90 -0.83
C ARG A 293 -14.24 -8.90 0.28
N GLN A 294 -14.44 -9.28 1.55
CA GLN A 294 -14.15 -8.43 2.71
C GLN A 294 -12.67 -8.06 2.79
N VAL A 295 -11.77 -9.04 2.62
CA VAL A 295 -10.32 -8.82 2.66
C VAL A 295 -9.85 -7.97 1.48
N MET A 296 -10.37 -8.22 0.28
CA MET A 296 -9.99 -7.49 -0.92
C MET A 296 -10.58 -6.08 -1.00
N SER A 297 -11.65 -5.81 -0.25
CA SER A 297 -12.27 -4.50 -0.22
C SER A 297 -11.22 -3.44 0.19
N PRO A 298 -11.17 -2.30 -0.52
CA PRO A 298 -10.41 -1.15 -0.03
C PRO A 298 -10.93 -0.78 1.35
N ALA A 299 -10.05 -0.42 2.27
CA ALA A 299 -10.51 0.07 3.55
C ALA A 299 -11.24 1.40 3.34
N GLN A 300 -12.33 1.58 4.07
CA GLN A 300 -13.18 2.76 3.96
C GLN A 300 -12.93 3.68 5.15
N ILE A 301 -12.95 4.99 4.91
CA ILE A 301 -12.95 5.98 6.00
C ILE A 301 -14.25 5.81 6.78
N SER A 302 -14.15 5.56 8.09
CA SER A 302 -15.34 5.48 8.95
C SER A 302 -15.87 6.89 9.23
N PRO A 303 -17.12 7.23 8.87
CA PRO A 303 -17.72 8.53 9.18
C PRO A 303 -18.19 8.63 10.63
N GLN A 304 -18.06 7.57 11.44
CA GLN A 304 -18.68 7.46 12.77
C GLN A 304 -17.87 8.05 13.94
N GLU A 305 -16.77 8.75 13.67
CA GLU A 305 -15.99 9.47 14.70
C GLU A 305 -15.79 10.95 14.36
N SER A 306 -16.79 11.57 13.72
CA SER A 306 -16.97 13.03 13.74
C SER A 306 -17.68 13.40 15.05
N GLU A 307 -17.21 14.28 15.92
CA GLU A 307 -16.91 15.70 15.62
C GLU A 307 -15.83 16.32 16.53
N GLU A 308 -15.21 15.59 17.47
CA GLU A 308 -14.34 16.22 18.50
C GLU A 308 -12.84 15.90 18.39
N ASP A 309 -12.46 14.78 17.76
CA ASP A 309 -11.05 14.43 17.54
C ASP A 309 -10.84 14.07 16.06
N ASN A 310 -9.83 14.64 15.41
CA ASN A 310 -9.42 14.35 14.04
C ASN A 310 -8.85 12.91 13.87
N ASN A 311 -9.55 11.90 14.39
CA ASN A 311 -9.18 10.49 14.52
C ASN A 311 -9.88 9.59 13.49
N LEU A 312 -10.29 10.14 12.35
CA LEU A 312 -10.77 9.31 11.25
C LEU A 312 -9.64 8.34 10.86
N GLY A 313 -9.92 7.10 10.52
CA GLY A 313 -8.88 6.13 10.20
C GLY A 313 -9.43 5.06 9.28
N TRP A 314 -8.56 4.42 8.50
CA TRP A 314 -8.95 3.19 7.81
C TRP A 314 -9.47 2.17 8.82
N SER A 315 -10.65 1.62 8.53
CA SER A 315 -11.21 0.51 9.28
C SER A 315 -11.92 -0.48 8.35
N HIS A 316 -11.97 -1.73 8.81
CA HIS A 316 -12.71 -2.81 8.21
C HIS A 316 -14.12 -2.97 8.81
N ASP A 317 -14.55 -2.09 9.72
CA ASP A 317 -15.84 -2.19 10.41
C ASP A 317 -17.04 -2.17 9.47
N LYS A 318 -17.01 -1.30 8.43
CA LYS A 318 -18.09 -1.20 7.44
C LYS A 318 -18.31 -2.48 6.64
N VAL A 319 -17.26 -3.26 6.47
CA VAL A 319 -17.33 -4.57 5.81
C VAL A 319 -17.44 -5.71 6.81
N GLY A 320 -17.45 -5.43 8.11
CA GLY A 320 -17.59 -6.41 9.18
C GLY A 320 -16.40 -7.37 9.29
N LEU A 321 -15.20 -6.94 8.94
CA LEU A 321 -13.98 -7.76 9.00
C LEU A 321 -13.14 -7.34 10.23
N ARG A 322 -12.81 -8.30 11.10
CA ARG A 322 -12.00 -8.08 12.30
C ARG A 322 -10.61 -8.68 12.13
N VAL A 323 -9.60 -7.85 11.99
CA VAL A 323 -8.23 -8.27 11.70
C VAL A 323 -7.23 -7.48 12.54
N PRO A 324 -6.00 -7.99 12.76
CA PRO A 324 -4.95 -7.24 13.45
C PRO A 324 -4.61 -5.95 12.69
N GLY A 325 -4.20 -4.90 13.40
CA GLY A 325 -3.90 -3.60 12.79
C GLY A 325 -2.77 -3.66 11.77
N GLY A 326 -1.79 -4.55 11.96
CA GLY A 326 -0.74 -4.83 10.99
C GLY A 326 -1.28 -5.24 9.61
N LEU A 327 -2.43 -5.92 9.52
CA LEU A 327 -3.05 -6.25 8.23
C LEU A 327 -3.66 -5.01 7.58
N THR A 328 -4.32 -4.16 8.36
CA THR A 328 -4.83 -2.87 7.90
C THR A 328 -3.69 -2.01 7.36
N ASN A 329 -2.56 -1.95 8.06
CA ASN A 329 -1.37 -1.22 7.62
C ASN A 329 -0.75 -1.82 6.35
N ARG A 330 -0.63 -3.15 6.29
CA ARG A 330 -0.16 -3.87 5.12
C ARG A 330 -1.03 -3.55 3.90
N ARG A 331 -2.36 -3.65 4.03
CA ARG A 331 -3.28 -3.37 2.93
C ARG A 331 -3.19 -1.91 2.48
N ARG A 332 -3.04 -0.96 3.41
CA ARG A 332 -2.82 0.46 3.09
C ARG A 332 -1.59 0.68 2.25
N ILE A 333 -0.44 0.22 2.72
CA ILE A 333 0.82 0.38 2.01
C ILE A 333 0.78 -0.36 0.66
N TRP A 334 0.21 -1.55 0.63
CA TRP A 334 0.01 -2.31 -0.61
C TRP A 334 -0.81 -1.52 -1.64
N GLN A 335 -1.90 -0.88 -1.22
CA GLN A 335 -2.73 -0.08 -2.11
C GLN A 335 -2.00 1.17 -2.62
N ILE A 336 -1.23 1.87 -1.75
CA ILE A 336 -0.36 2.98 -2.18
C ILE A 336 0.57 2.52 -3.30
N LEU A 337 1.19 1.34 -3.14
CA LEU A 337 2.16 0.79 -4.08
C LEU A 337 1.53 0.28 -5.38
N GLU A 338 0.33 -0.30 -5.35
CA GLU A 338 -0.40 -0.73 -6.55
C GLU A 338 -0.85 0.47 -7.39
N GLU A 339 -1.31 1.53 -6.72
CA GLU A 339 -1.83 2.72 -7.39
C GLU A 339 -0.74 3.74 -7.76
N MET A 340 0.50 3.54 -7.31
CA MET A 340 1.64 4.30 -7.82
C MET A 340 1.75 4.15 -9.33
N TYR A 341 2.01 5.27 -9.99
CA TYR A 341 2.32 5.32 -11.42
C TYR A 341 3.56 6.22 -11.62
N PRO A 342 4.43 5.93 -12.60
CA PRO A 342 5.54 6.83 -12.94
C PRO A 342 5.02 8.24 -13.26
N ASN A 343 5.51 9.25 -12.53
CA ASN A 343 5.00 10.63 -12.62
C ASN A 343 3.52 10.77 -12.25
N ASP A 344 3.05 10.08 -11.21
CA ASP A 344 1.65 10.16 -10.75
C ASP A 344 1.24 11.50 -10.14
N VAL A 345 2.21 12.33 -9.80
CA VAL A 345 2.02 13.75 -9.52
C VAL A 345 2.63 14.55 -10.68
N GLN A 346 1.76 15.09 -11.54
CA GLN A 346 2.11 16.11 -12.54
C GLN A 346 1.56 17.47 -12.07
N HIS A 347 2.02 18.58 -12.65
CA HIS A 347 1.44 19.88 -12.33
C HIS A 347 0.01 20.06 -12.82
#